data_AF-A0A847G8R6-F1
#
_entry.id   AF-A0A847G8R6-F1
#
_cell.length_a   1.000
_cell.length_b   1.000
_cell.length_c   1.000
_cell.angle_alpha   90.00
_cell.angle_beta   90.00
_cell.angle_gamma   90.00
#
_symmetry.space_group_name_H-M   'P 1'
#
loop_
_entity.id
_entity.type
_entity.pdbx_description
1 polymer ?
#
loop_
_entity_poly.entity_id
_entity_poly.type
_entity_poly.pdbx_seq_one_letter_code
_entity_poly.pdbx_strand_id
1 'polypeptide(L)'
;MFISYSWSSPGHRSRIRQLAEQMVSDGIDVILDIWDLKEGDDKYAFMEKMVTDESVTHVLIFSDSDYAKKADARKAGVGTESQIISHGVFSKIQQSKFIPIACELDDSGEPFLPNFLKSRIWIDFSSIEAEKENWEQLIRVLYGKPAYVKPTLGKAPTCVTSDVTVPASPAVGKFAALKQAITQEKPGVKLYRKDFLDACYTYADALRVRERPDVTNMGVRVLEDCGKLKLVRDHIVDWILLESEVNPSEDFGEAIIEMLEHLIELKSRPKEVDTWNNTWFEAHGVFVYETFLYIIAALLKTGSFESLHLIFSSHYLLPETASNGVSNFDNFSIFHGHSEALHILNPEGKRFTSPTAELIKRQATRRDLPFVDAIQAESLILMMAMIIEGVNWYPQTLLYSSNSGAFPFFLRATRHRDFQNLATITGIGNADELREVLVAGLNRLKANQWNDFWIRNYSFLKSMNINSLDTIA
;
A
#
# COMPACT_ATOMS: atom_id res chain seq x y z
N MET A 1 0.59 -0.21 39.66
CA MET A 1 0.04 1.13 39.32
C MET A 1 -0.51 1.76 40.60
N PHE A 2 -0.25 3.03 40.87
CA PHE A 2 -0.75 3.70 42.09
C PHE A 2 -1.90 4.67 41.75
N ILE A 3 -2.93 4.74 42.59
CA ILE A 3 -4.06 5.69 42.42
C ILE A 3 -4.02 6.77 43.50
N SER A 4 -3.96 8.03 43.06
CA SER A 4 -4.06 9.21 43.91
C SER A 4 -5.36 9.95 43.63
N TYR A 5 -6.15 10.20 44.68
CA TYR A 5 -7.46 10.85 44.59
C TYR A 5 -7.80 11.52 45.94
N SER A 6 -8.86 12.33 45.97
CA SER A 6 -9.38 13.02 47.15
C SER A 6 -10.59 12.29 47.71
N TRP A 7 -10.78 12.33 49.02
CA TRP A 7 -12.02 11.84 49.65
C TRP A 7 -13.11 12.92 49.61
N SER A 8 -13.44 13.42 48.43
CA SER A 8 -14.39 14.53 48.24
C SER A 8 -15.82 14.15 48.59
N SER A 9 -16.25 12.92 48.23
CA SER A 9 -17.55 12.39 48.59
C SER A 9 -17.56 10.86 48.68
N PRO A 10 -18.51 10.25 49.42
CA PRO A 10 -18.69 8.79 49.43
C PRO A 10 -18.94 8.22 48.02
N GLY A 11 -19.63 8.98 47.16
CA GLY A 11 -19.88 8.62 45.76
C GLY A 11 -18.59 8.59 44.94
N HIS A 12 -17.77 9.63 45.03
CA HIS A 12 -16.47 9.69 44.35
C HIS A 12 -15.56 8.54 44.81
N ARG A 13 -15.48 8.29 46.12
CA ARG A 13 -14.69 7.17 46.68
C ARG A 13 -15.16 5.81 46.16
N SER A 14 -16.47 5.57 46.09
CA SER A 14 -17.00 4.32 45.53
C SER A 14 -16.72 4.19 44.03
N ARG A 15 -16.77 5.29 43.29
CA ARG A 15 -16.43 5.33 41.85
C ARG A 15 -14.97 4.97 41.63
N ILE A 16 -14.03 5.58 42.36
CA ILE A 16 -12.60 5.28 42.25
C ILE A 16 -12.32 3.80 42.55
N ARG A 17 -12.98 3.23 43.58
CA ARG A 17 -12.88 1.80 43.87
C ARG A 17 -13.36 0.94 42.69
N GLN A 18 -14.50 1.25 42.07
CA GLN A 18 -15.01 0.48 40.92
C GLN A 18 -14.05 0.54 39.72
N LEU A 19 -13.47 1.71 39.44
CA LEU A 19 -12.47 1.86 38.39
C LEU A 19 -11.21 1.04 38.69
N ALA A 20 -10.77 1.03 39.95
CA ALA A 20 -9.66 0.20 40.38
C ALA A 20 -9.96 -1.31 40.20
N GLU A 21 -11.16 -1.77 40.57
CA GLU A 21 -11.60 -3.17 40.38
C GLU A 21 -11.63 -3.55 38.90
N GLN A 22 -12.07 -2.63 38.03
CA GLN A 22 -12.06 -2.84 36.59
C GLN A 22 -10.62 -2.91 36.04
N MET A 23 -9.71 -2.05 36.50
CA MET A 23 -8.29 -2.13 36.12
C MET A 23 -7.62 -3.43 36.56
N VAL A 24 -7.94 -3.93 37.77
CA VAL A 24 -7.50 -5.24 38.24
C VAL A 24 -8.04 -6.36 37.34
N SER A 25 -9.31 -6.27 36.94
CA SER A 25 -9.92 -7.22 35.99
C SER A 25 -9.25 -7.18 34.62
N ASP A 26 -8.75 -6.01 34.20
CA ASP A 26 -7.96 -5.80 32.98
C ASP A 26 -6.47 -6.17 33.15
N GLY A 27 -6.10 -6.83 34.26
CA GLY A 27 -4.74 -7.37 34.50
C GLY A 27 -3.72 -6.37 35.02
N ILE A 28 -4.16 -5.22 35.54
CA ILE A 28 -3.28 -4.18 36.08
C ILE A 28 -3.25 -4.32 37.60
N ASP A 29 -2.06 -4.50 38.18
CA ASP A 29 -1.90 -4.50 39.63
C ASP A 29 -2.03 -3.07 40.18
N VAL A 30 -2.99 -2.86 41.08
CA VAL A 30 -3.41 -1.54 41.56
C VAL A 30 -3.15 -1.41 43.05
N ILE A 31 -2.36 -0.40 43.40
CA ILE A 31 -2.13 0.04 44.78
C ILE A 31 -3.14 1.14 45.07
N LEU A 32 -4.04 0.87 46.02
CA LEU A 32 -5.13 1.75 46.41
C LEU A 32 -5.21 1.83 47.94
N ASP A 33 -5.36 3.05 48.46
CA ASP A 33 -5.44 3.31 49.89
C ASP A 33 -6.50 2.47 50.63
N ILE A 34 -7.65 2.19 50.00
CA ILE A 34 -8.73 1.38 50.57
C ILE A 34 -8.32 -0.09 50.78
N TRP A 35 -7.38 -0.61 49.99
CA TRP A 35 -6.95 -2.00 50.03
C TRP A 35 -5.64 -2.19 50.82
N ASP A 36 -4.75 -1.21 50.71
CA ASP A 36 -3.35 -1.36 51.13
C ASP A 36 -2.98 -0.63 52.43
N LEU A 37 -3.85 0.26 52.94
CA LEU A 37 -3.67 0.89 54.26
C LEU A 37 -4.51 0.21 55.34
N LYS A 38 -3.90 -0.08 56.48
CA LYS A 38 -4.53 -0.63 57.68
C LYS A 38 -4.42 0.34 58.86
N GLU A 39 -5.20 0.11 59.90
CA GLU A 39 -5.14 0.92 61.12
C GLU A 39 -3.74 0.85 61.76
N GLY A 40 -3.11 2.02 61.92
CA GLY A 40 -1.75 2.14 62.46
C GLY A 40 -0.66 2.40 61.42
N ASP A 41 -0.97 2.28 60.12
CA ASP A 41 -0.02 2.58 59.06
C ASP A 41 0.26 4.09 58.91
N ASP A 42 1.49 4.44 58.55
CA ASP A 42 1.88 5.81 58.23
C ASP A 42 1.42 6.19 56.82
N LYS A 43 0.43 7.08 56.76
CA LYS A 43 -0.13 7.58 55.50
C LYS A 43 0.88 8.37 54.66
N TYR A 44 1.87 9.01 55.27
CA TYR A 44 2.93 9.71 54.54
C TYR A 44 3.87 8.72 53.87
N ALA A 45 4.29 7.68 54.60
CA ALA A 45 5.13 6.61 54.04
C ALA A 45 4.40 5.86 52.90
N PHE A 46 3.10 5.63 53.02
CA PHE A 46 2.30 5.04 51.94
C PHE A 46 2.30 5.90 50.67
N MET A 47 2.14 7.22 50.81
CA MET A 47 2.16 8.13 49.68
C MET A 47 3.55 8.28 49.06
N GLU A 48 4.61 8.15 49.86
CA GLU A 48 5.97 8.08 49.34
C GLU A 48 6.21 6.81 48.50
N LYS A 49 5.45 5.73 48.66
CA LYS A 49 5.58 4.51 47.83
C LYS A 49 5.41 4.78 46.35
N MET A 50 4.52 5.70 45.96
CA MET A 50 4.32 6.04 44.54
C MET A 50 5.62 6.54 43.86
N VAL A 51 6.59 6.97 44.66
CA VAL A 51 7.90 7.47 44.25
C VAL A 51 9.02 6.49 44.56
N THR A 52 9.05 5.98 45.80
CA THR A 52 10.15 5.18 46.35
C THR A 52 10.11 3.73 45.90
N ASP A 53 8.94 3.22 45.53
CA ASP A 53 8.78 1.86 45.04
C ASP A 53 9.00 1.80 43.52
N GLU A 54 10.06 1.11 43.11
CA GLU A 54 10.45 0.92 41.71
C GLU A 54 9.44 0.06 40.93
N SER A 55 8.62 -0.75 41.60
CA SER A 55 7.58 -1.55 40.96
C SER A 55 6.39 -0.70 40.48
N VAL A 56 6.25 0.53 41.00
CA VAL A 56 5.21 1.46 40.58
C VAL A 56 5.60 2.06 39.24
N THR A 57 4.99 1.54 38.17
CA THR A 57 5.24 2.01 36.79
C THR A 57 4.52 3.32 36.46
N HIS A 58 3.29 3.50 36.94
CA HIS A 58 2.44 4.65 36.67
C HIS A 58 1.67 5.09 37.93
N VAL A 59 1.35 6.38 38.00
CA VAL A 59 0.55 7.03 39.05
C VAL A 59 -0.62 7.75 38.39
N LEU A 60 -1.84 7.27 38.61
CA LEU A 60 -3.07 7.94 38.15
C LEU A 60 -3.48 9.00 39.16
N ILE A 61 -3.80 10.19 38.68
CA ILE A 61 -4.24 11.32 39.52
C ILE A 61 -5.67 11.66 39.13
N PHE A 62 -6.63 11.13 39.88
CA PHE A 62 -8.04 11.48 39.71
C PHE A 62 -8.28 12.83 40.38
N SER A 63 -8.49 13.84 39.55
CA SER A 63 -8.56 15.23 39.96
C SER A 63 -9.96 15.78 39.74
N ASP A 64 -10.62 16.11 40.84
CA ASP A 64 -11.82 16.93 40.89
C ASP A 64 -11.48 18.33 41.44
N SER A 65 -12.48 19.21 41.53
CA SER A 65 -12.28 20.57 42.05
C SER A 65 -11.71 20.59 43.48
N ASP A 66 -12.05 19.62 44.33
CA ASP A 66 -11.53 19.50 45.68
C ASP A 66 -10.07 19.04 45.72
N TYR A 67 -9.71 18.04 44.89
CA TYR A 67 -8.33 17.59 44.73
C TYR A 67 -7.43 18.74 44.29
N ALA A 68 -7.84 19.47 43.25
CA ALA A 68 -7.10 20.60 42.72
C ALA A 68 -6.85 21.68 43.77
N LYS A 69 -7.91 22.11 44.48
CA LYS A 69 -7.81 23.12 45.56
C LYS A 69 -6.86 22.68 46.67
N LYS A 70 -6.98 21.43 47.14
CA LYS A 70 -6.15 20.89 48.22
C LYS A 70 -4.69 20.71 47.80
N ALA A 71 -4.44 20.27 46.57
CA ALA A 71 -3.10 20.12 46.01
C ALA A 71 -2.39 21.47 45.85
N ASP A 72 -3.11 22.49 45.38
CA ASP A 72 -2.58 23.85 45.26
C ASP A 72 -2.37 24.52 46.63
N ALA A 73 -3.28 24.31 47.59
CA ALA A 73 -3.17 24.83 48.95
C ALA A 73 -1.99 24.23 49.74
N ARG A 74 -1.57 22.99 49.42
CA ARG A 74 -0.38 22.36 50.01
C ARG A 74 0.92 23.11 49.71
N LYS A 75 0.99 23.87 48.61
CA LYS A 75 2.11 24.78 48.34
C LYS A 75 2.24 25.88 49.42
N ALA A 76 1.13 26.22 50.09
CA ALA A 76 1.08 27.25 51.13
C ALA A 76 1.32 26.71 52.56
N GLY A 77 1.58 25.40 52.75
CA GLY A 77 2.01 24.83 54.04
C GLY A 77 0.91 24.48 55.05
N VAL A 78 -0.37 24.38 54.65
CA VAL A 78 -1.51 24.22 55.58
C VAL A 78 -2.32 22.92 55.39
N GLY A 79 -1.91 22.01 54.50
CA GLY A 79 -2.71 20.81 54.17
C GLY A 79 -2.36 19.56 54.97
N THR A 80 -3.31 19.02 55.75
CA THR A 80 -3.19 17.80 56.58
C THR A 80 -3.58 16.48 55.89
N GLU A 81 -4.10 16.53 54.65
CA GLU A 81 -4.75 15.37 54.03
C GLU A 81 -3.76 14.47 53.27
N SER A 82 -3.03 13.60 53.97
CA SER A 82 -1.97 12.70 53.46
C SER A 82 -2.11 12.19 52.00
N GLN A 83 -3.31 11.86 51.50
CA GLN A 83 -3.57 11.19 50.20
C GLN A 83 -3.39 12.03 48.92
N ILE A 84 -3.02 13.31 48.99
CA ILE A 84 -2.90 14.21 47.83
C ILE A 84 -1.44 14.49 47.46
N ILE A 85 -1.10 14.39 46.18
CA ILE A 85 0.26 14.65 45.68
C ILE A 85 0.64 16.12 45.86
N SER A 86 1.87 16.36 46.32
CA SER A 86 2.45 17.71 46.43
C SER A 86 3.37 18.02 45.25
N HIS A 87 3.51 19.31 44.92
CA HIS A 87 4.43 19.79 43.88
C HIS A 87 5.88 19.32 44.11
N GLY A 88 6.35 19.32 45.36
CA GLY A 88 7.73 18.95 45.69
C GLY A 88 8.05 17.48 45.40
N VAL A 89 7.05 16.60 45.46
CA VAL A 89 7.18 15.18 45.11
C VAL A 89 7.12 15.00 43.59
N PHE A 90 6.20 15.70 42.93
CA PHE A 90 6.09 15.71 41.47
C PHE A 90 7.36 16.21 40.76
N SER A 91 8.01 17.25 41.28
CA SER A 91 9.18 17.88 40.63
C SER A 91 10.46 17.03 40.64
N LYS A 92 10.51 15.96 41.45
CA LYS A 92 11.74 15.17 41.67
C LYS A 92 11.85 13.93 40.77
N ILE A 93 10.85 13.63 39.95
CA ILE A 93 10.72 12.34 39.24
C ILE A 93 10.39 12.57 37.77
N GLN A 94 10.61 11.53 36.96
CA GLN A 94 10.17 11.47 35.57
C GLN A 94 8.67 11.78 35.45
N GLN A 95 8.38 12.89 34.77
CA GLN A 95 7.05 13.49 34.71
C GLN A 95 6.02 12.62 33.98
N SER A 96 6.45 11.74 33.07
CA SER A 96 5.58 10.81 32.35
C SER A 96 4.99 9.70 33.22
N LYS A 97 5.48 9.53 34.46
CA LYS A 97 4.93 8.57 35.42
C LYS A 97 3.53 8.97 35.92
N PHE A 98 3.22 10.27 35.92
CA PHE A 98 1.97 10.81 36.44
C PHE A 98 0.98 11.08 35.31
N ILE A 99 -0.19 10.45 35.36
CA ILE A 99 -1.25 10.57 34.36
C ILE A 99 -2.45 11.27 35.03
N PRO A 100 -2.74 12.53 34.67
CA PRO A 100 -3.91 13.23 35.17
C PRO A 100 -5.20 12.68 34.55
N ILE A 101 -6.18 12.39 35.40
CA ILE A 101 -7.53 11.98 35.03
C ILE A 101 -8.49 13.08 35.51
N ALA A 102 -9.13 13.79 34.59
CA ALA A 102 -10.05 14.87 34.91
C ALA A 102 -11.41 14.28 35.29
N CYS A 103 -11.84 14.46 36.54
CA CYS A 103 -13.13 13.96 37.03
C CYS A 103 -14.24 15.01 36.98
N GLU A 104 -13.89 16.26 36.73
CA GLU A 104 -14.81 17.41 36.71
C GLU A 104 -14.25 18.46 35.75
N LEU A 105 -15.13 19.11 34.99
CA LEU A 105 -14.83 20.24 34.11
C LEU A 105 -15.58 21.48 34.61
N ASP A 106 -15.02 22.65 34.38
CA ASP A 106 -15.68 23.93 34.65
C ASP A 106 -16.67 24.32 33.55
N ASP A 107 -17.38 25.44 33.74
CA ASP A 107 -18.37 25.96 32.79
C ASP A 107 -17.80 26.31 31.41
N SER A 108 -16.47 26.48 31.31
CA SER A 108 -15.75 26.71 30.05
C SER A 108 -15.24 25.42 29.39
N GLY A 109 -15.46 24.26 30.01
CA GLY A 109 -14.98 22.97 29.54
C GLY A 109 -13.52 22.68 29.89
N GLU A 110 -12.91 23.46 30.78
CA GLU A 110 -11.54 23.25 31.25
C GLU A 110 -11.52 22.32 32.48
N PRO A 111 -10.52 21.42 32.61
CA PRO A 111 -10.50 20.45 33.69
C PRO A 111 -10.01 21.05 35.01
N PHE A 112 -10.59 20.58 36.11
CA PHE A 112 -10.11 20.91 37.45
C PHE A 112 -8.81 20.16 37.79
N LEU A 113 -7.68 20.68 37.33
CA LEU A 113 -6.34 20.15 37.61
C LEU A 113 -5.52 21.09 38.51
N PRO A 114 -4.68 20.55 39.42
CA PRO A 114 -3.66 21.33 40.13
C PRO A 114 -2.77 22.09 39.17
N ASN A 115 -2.25 23.26 39.58
CA ASN A 115 -1.49 24.14 38.68
C ASN A 115 -0.26 23.46 38.04
N PHE A 116 0.34 22.47 38.71
CA PHE A 116 1.49 21.74 38.19
C PHE A 116 1.16 20.67 37.13
N LEU A 117 -0.13 20.33 36.96
CA LEU A 117 -0.62 19.37 35.96
C LEU A 117 -1.34 20.05 34.79
N LYS A 118 -1.66 21.34 34.86
CA LYS A 118 -2.38 22.07 33.80
C LYS A 118 -1.72 22.03 32.42
N SER A 119 -0.38 21.92 32.35
CA SER A 119 0.36 21.82 31.09
C SER A 119 0.53 20.39 30.57
N ARG A 120 -0.09 19.40 31.23
CA ARG A 120 0.04 17.98 30.89
C ARG A 120 -1.15 17.49 30.08
N ILE A 121 -0.90 16.48 29.26
CA ILE A 121 -1.95 15.72 28.60
C ILE A 121 -2.69 14.95 29.69
N TRP A 122 -4.00 15.12 29.74
CA TRP A 122 -4.92 14.50 30.69
C TRP A 122 -5.95 13.65 29.95
N ILE A 123 -6.68 12.80 30.69
CA ILE A 123 -7.73 11.94 30.14
C ILE A 123 -9.07 12.33 30.78
N ASP A 124 -10.12 12.46 29.97
CA ASP A 124 -11.43 12.94 30.42
C ASP A 124 -12.30 11.80 31.01
N PHE A 125 -12.59 11.90 32.30
CA PHE A 125 -13.48 11.02 33.07
C PHE A 125 -14.57 11.85 33.76
N SER A 126 -14.90 13.04 33.24
CA SER A 126 -15.87 13.95 33.84
C SER A 126 -17.30 13.41 33.82
N SER A 127 -17.64 12.57 32.84
CA SER A 127 -18.94 11.88 32.72
C SER A 127 -18.77 10.37 32.54
N ILE A 128 -19.88 9.62 32.64
CA ILE A 128 -19.89 8.16 32.40
C ILE A 128 -19.59 7.86 30.93
N GLU A 129 -20.04 8.73 30.02
CA GLU A 129 -19.79 8.64 28.59
C GLU A 129 -18.31 8.86 28.28
N ALA A 130 -17.71 9.93 28.81
CA ALA A 130 -16.29 10.23 28.62
C ALA A 130 -15.39 9.12 29.20
N GLU A 131 -15.77 8.57 30.37
CA GLU A 131 -15.08 7.43 30.97
C GLU A 131 -15.06 6.21 30.03
N LYS A 132 -16.19 5.87 29.42
CA LYS A 132 -16.29 4.72 28.50
C LYS A 132 -15.49 4.95 27.22
N GLU A 133 -15.57 6.14 26.63
CA GLU A 133 -14.83 6.48 25.41
C GLU A 133 -13.32 6.45 25.63
N ASN A 134 -12.86 6.87 26.81
CA ASN A 134 -11.45 6.99 27.12
C ASN A 134 -10.85 5.78 27.87
N TRP A 135 -11.66 4.77 28.22
CA TRP A 135 -11.19 3.58 28.95
C TRP A 135 -10.08 2.84 28.20
N GLU A 136 -10.29 2.56 26.90
CA GLU A 136 -9.30 1.85 26.09
C GLU A 136 -7.97 2.64 26.01
N GLN A 137 -8.05 3.97 25.87
CA GLN A 137 -6.88 4.83 25.85
C GLN A 137 -6.08 4.70 27.16
N LEU A 138 -6.76 4.75 28.31
CA LEU A 138 -6.12 4.62 29.62
C LEU A 138 -5.41 3.27 29.77
N ILE A 139 -6.09 2.16 29.46
CA ILE A 139 -5.52 0.81 29.54
C ILE A 139 -4.29 0.69 28.63
N ARG A 140 -4.38 1.19 27.39
CA ARG A 140 -3.25 1.17 26.43
C ARG A 140 -2.04 1.95 26.91
N VAL A 141 -2.25 3.09 27.57
CA VAL A 141 -1.16 3.87 28.20
C VAL A 141 -0.51 3.05 29.32
N LEU A 142 -1.30 2.43 30.19
CA LEU A 142 -0.79 1.64 31.32
C LEU A 142 0.02 0.41 30.89
N TYR A 143 -0.30 -0.19 29.73
CA TYR A 143 0.46 -1.27 29.11
C TYR A 143 1.66 -0.81 28.25
N GLY A 144 1.91 0.50 28.14
CA GLY A 144 2.98 1.05 27.30
C GLY A 144 2.75 0.87 25.78
N LYS A 145 1.50 0.68 25.35
CA LYS A 145 1.10 0.46 23.95
C LYS A 145 0.15 1.57 23.46
N PRO A 146 0.63 2.82 23.30
CA PRO A 146 -0.23 3.95 22.94
C PRO A 146 -0.99 3.72 21.63
N ALA A 147 -2.12 4.41 21.46
CA ALA A 147 -2.97 4.35 20.27
C ALA A 147 -2.17 4.48 18.96
N TYR A 148 -1.19 5.37 18.98
CA TYR A 148 -0.31 5.69 17.86
C TYR A 148 1.14 5.39 18.25
N VAL A 149 1.64 4.22 17.86
CA VAL A 149 3.06 3.88 17.99
C VAL A 149 3.78 4.39 16.75
N LYS A 150 4.84 5.19 16.94
CA LYS A 150 5.71 5.60 15.82
C LYS A 150 6.23 4.32 15.14
N PRO A 151 6.00 4.13 13.84
CA PRO A 151 6.43 2.91 13.16
C PRO A 151 7.95 2.75 13.27
N THR A 152 8.43 1.51 13.26
CA THR A 152 9.87 1.23 13.22
C THR A 152 10.49 2.01 12.06
N LEU A 153 11.50 2.81 12.37
CA LEU A 153 12.25 3.56 11.38
C LEU A 153 12.78 2.56 10.34
N GLY A 154 12.31 2.66 9.10
CA GLY A 154 12.80 1.83 8.02
C GLY A 154 14.30 2.07 7.82
N LYS A 155 15.02 1.09 7.26
CA LYS A 155 16.35 1.38 6.73
C LYS A 155 16.22 2.53 5.73
N ALA A 156 17.11 3.50 5.80
CA ALA A 156 17.18 4.56 4.80
C ALA A 156 17.20 3.87 3.43
N PRO A 157 16.25 4.18 2.52
CA PRO A 157 16.26 3.57 1.21
C PRO A 157 17.60 3.88 0.56
N THR A 158 18.18 2.90 -0.14
CA THR A 158 19.53 2.98 -0.71
C THR A 158 19.73 4.22 -1.59
N CYS A 159 18.64 4.82 -2.09
CA CYS A 159 18.63 6.10 -2.81
C CYS A 159 19.07 7.34 -2.00
N VAL A 160 19.17 7.27 -0.66
CA VAL A 160 19.60 8.40 0.19
C VAL A 160 21.08 8.28 0.58
N THR A 161 21.71 7.11 0.41
CA THR A 161 23.12 6.87 0.78
C THR A 161 24.06 6.79 -0.42
N SER A 162 23.53 6.82 -1.64
CA SER A 162 24.30 7.08 -2.84
C SER A 162 24.13 8.54 -3.26
N ASP A 163 25.25 9.24 -3.52
CA ASP A 163 25.30 10.53 -4.23
C ASP A 163 24.90 10.36 -5.72
N VAL A 164 23.80 9.64 -5.97
CA VAL A 164 23.15 9.60 -7.26
C VAL A 164 21.84 10.33 -7.07
N THR A 165 21.85 11.60 -7.45
CA THR A 165 20.65 12.41 -7.65
C THR A 165 19.69 11.62 -8.54
N VAL A 166 18.73 10.91 -7.95
CA VAL A 166 17.52 10.53 -8.67
C VAL A 166 16.86 11.86 -9.02
N PRO A 167 16.71 12.23 -10.31
CA PRO A 167 16.04 13.46 -10.67
C PRO A 167 14.65 13.43 -10.03
N ALA A 168 14.24 14.49 -9.36
CA ALA A 168 12.85 14.66 -8.96
C ALA A 168 12.01 14.51 -10.24
N SER A 169 11.26 13.41 -10.38
CA SER A 169 10.55 13.13 -11.62
C SER A 169 9.55 14.25 -11.88
N PRO A 170 9.69 15.03 -12.97
CA PRO A 170 8.74 16.10 -13.30
C PRO A 170 7.30 15.56 -13.47
N ALA A 171 7.16 14.26 -13.71
CA ALA A 171 5.88 13.57 -13.87
C ALA A 171 4.96 13.71 -12.66
N VAL A 172 5.48 13.80 -11.42
CA VAL A 172 4.65 13.95 -10.21
C VAL A 172 3.84 15.25 -10.24
N GLY A 173 4.51 16.36 -10.54
CA GLY A 173 3.87 17.68 -10.60
C GLY A 173 2.88 17.78 -11.77
N LYS A 174 3.25 17.22 -12.93
CA LYS A 174 2.37 17.17 -14.11
C LYS A 174 1.16 16.27 -13.88
N PHE A 175 1.33 15.14 -13.18
CA PHE A 175 0.21 14.27 -12.80
C PHE A 175 -0.76 14.96 -11.85
N ALA A 176 -0.26 15.69 -10.86
CA ALA A 176 -1.12 16.47 -9.96
C ALA A 176 -1.96 17.51 -10.72
N ALA A 177 -1.34 18.20 -11.70
CA ALA A 177 -2.03 19.14 -12.57
C ALA A 177 -3.10 18.46 -13.45
N LEU A 178 -2.77 17.32 -14.06
CA LEU A 178 -3.71 16.49 -14.82
C LEU A 178 -4.89 16.04 -13.95
N LYS A 179 -4.61 15.52 -12.75
CA LYS A 179 -5.62 15.07 -11.81
C LYS A 179 -6.59 16.19 -11.44
N GLN A 180 -6.06 17.38 -11.18
CA GLN A 180 -6.88 18.56 -10.93
C GLN A 180 -7.71 18.95 -12.17
N ALA A 181 -7.14 18.88 -13.37
CA ALA A 181 -7.84 19.19 -14.61
C ALA A 181 -9.02 18.25 -14.86
N ILE A 182 -8.82 16.93 -14.67
CA ILE A 182 -9.88 15.91 -14.80
C ILE A 182 -10.97 16.13 -13.74
N THR A 183 -10.57 16.25 -12.46
CA THR A 183 -11.53 16.36 -11.34
C THR A 183 -12.36 17.65 -11.39
N GLN A 184 -11.82 18.73 -11.99
CA GLN A 184 -12.49 20.02 -12.13
C GLN A 184 -13.11 20.23 -13.53
N GLU A 185 -13.14 19.20 -14.37
CA GLU A 185 -13.67 19.24 -15.75
C GLU A 185 -13.14 20.44 -16.55
N LYS A 186 -11.85 20.77 -16.39
CA LYS A 186 -11.25 21.92 -17.07
C LYS A 186 -11.21 21.69 -18.58
N PRO A 187 -11.46 22.72 -19.40
CA PRO A 187 -11.19 22.61 -20.83
C PRO A 187 -9.70 22.35 -21.07
N GLY A 188 -9.39 21.49 -22.05
CA GLY A 188 -8.01 21.19 -22.43
C GLY A 188 -7.32 20.08 -21.63
N VAL A 189 -8.06 19.14 -21.04
CA VAL A 189 -7.50 17.92 -20.39
C VAL A 189 -6.45 17.23 -21.28
N LYS A 190 -6.68 17.17 -22.60
CA LYS A 190 -5.74 16.61 -23.59
C LYS A 190 -4.32 17.19 -23.49
N LEU A 191 -4.18 18.50 -23.23
CA LEU A 191 -2.87 19.15 -23.07
C LEU A 191 -2.18 18.74 -21.76
N TYR A 192 -2.91 18.72 -20.65
CA TYR A 192 -2.36 18.26 -19.37
C TYR A 192 -1.95 16.78 -19.42
N ARG A 193 -2.73 15.98 -20.18
CA ARG A 193 -2.43 14.56 -20.40
C ARG A 193 -1.13 14.42 -21.17
N LYS A 194 -1.01 15.11 -22.31
CA LYS A 194 0.22 15.11 -23.12
C LYS A 194 1.44 15.54 -22.30
N ASP A 195 1.35 16.67 -21.58
CA ASP A 195 2.42 17.17 -20.71
C ASP A 195 2.88 16.14 -19.67
N PHE A 196 1.95 15.36 -19.12
CA PHE A 196 2.24 14.31 -18.15
C PHE A 196 2.89 13.09 -18.81
N LEU A 197 2.37 12.62 -19.95
CA LEU A 197 2.92 11.48 -20.67
C LEU A 197 4.32 11.79 -21.23
N ASP A 198 4.54 13.00 -21.76
CA ASP A 198 5.85 13.48 -22.22
C ASP A 198 6.87 13.51 -21.07
N ALA A 199 6.44 13.90 -19.87
CA ALA A 199 7.30 13.88 -18.68
C ALA A 199 7.65 12.45 -18.25
N CYS A 200 6.71 11.50 -18.35
CA CYS A 200 6.95 10.08 -18.09
C CYS A 200 7.95 9.50 -19.10
N TYR A 201 7.74 9.77 -20.39
CA TYR A 201 8.63 9.34 -21.46
C TYR A 201 10.04 9.90 -21.26
N THR A 202 10.17 11.21 -21.06
CA THR A 202 11.48 11.88 -20.90
C THR A 202 12.27 11.32 -19.72
N TYR A 203 11.60 11.04 -18.60
CA TYR A 203 12.26 10.44 -17.44
C TYR A 203 12.74 9.01 -17.75
N ALA A 204 11.88 8.18 -18.36
CA ALA A 204 12.25 6.80 -18.70
C ALA A 204 13.36 6.76 -19.77
N ASP A 205 13.32 7.67 -20.74
CA ASP A 205 14.32 7.82 -21.79
C ASP A 205 15.69 8.24 -21.22
N ALA A 206 15.71 9.16 -20.25
CA ALA A 206 16.95 9.58 -19.59
C ALA A 206 17.67 8.43 -18.87
N LEU A 207 16.94 7.36 -18.52
CA LEU A 207 17.51 6.15 -17.92
C LEU A 207 18.05 5.14 -18.96
N ARG A 208 17.79 5.34 -20.26
CA ARG A 208 18.33 4.45 -21.32
C ARG A 208 19.85 4.54 -21.39
N VAL A 209 20.48 3.38 -21.55
CA VAL A 209 21.93 3.25 -21.71
C VAL A 209 22.34 3.74 -23.10
N ARG A 210 23.20 4.76 -23.14
CA ARG A 210 23.75 5.34 -24.40
C ARG A 210 25.22 5.04 -24.63
N GLU A 211 25.95 4.81 -23.54
CA GLU A 211 27.37 4.49 -23.56
C GLU A 211 27.62 3.16 -22.86
N ARG A 212 28.75 2.52 -23.21
CA ARG A 212 29.12 1.24 -22.63
C ARG A 212 29.18 1.35 -21.10
N PRO A 213 28.35 0.57 -20.37
CA PRO A 213 28.40 0.52 -18.92
C PRO A 213 29.78 0.11 -18.42
N ASP A 214 30.39 0.93 -17.56
CA ASP A 214 31.56 0.51 -16.77
C ASP A 214 31.10 -0.20 -15.49
N VAL A 215 30.48 -1.37 -15.65
CA VAL A 215 29.99 -2.18 -14.54
C VAL A 215 30.52 -3.60 -14.62
N THR A 216 30.97 -4.11 -13.48
CA THR A 216 31.44 -5.49 -13.35
C THR A 216 30.29 -6.50 -13.47
N ASN A 217 29.06 -6.10 -13.10
CA ASN A 217 27.87 -6.94 -13.17
C ASN A 217 26.65 -6.17 -13.73
N MET A 218 26.25 -6.52 -14.96
CA MET A 218 25.10 -5.93 -15.63
C MET A 218 23.77 -6.20 -14.90
N GLY A 219 23.61 -7.35 -14.22
CA GLY A 219 22.37 -7.69 -13.51
C GLY A 219 22.05 -6.72 -12.38
N VAL A 220 23.06 -6.24 -11.65
CA VAL A 220 22.86 -5.26 -10.56
C VAL A 220 22.33 -3.95 -11.14
N ARG A 221 22.92 -3.48 -12.24
CA ARG A 221 22.46 -2.28 -12.94
C ARG A 221 21.03 -2.44 -13.46
N VAL A 222 20.72 -3.57 -14.11
CA VAL A 222 19.35 -3.85 -14.60
C VAL A 222 18.35 -3.78 -13.44
N LEU A 223 18.68 -4.37 -12.29
CA LEU A 223 17.83 -4.33 -11.11
C LEU A 223 17.61 -2.90 -10.57
N GLU A 224 18.67 -2.09 -10.51
CA GLU A 224 18.59 -0.69 -10.09
C GLU A 224 17.74 0.16 -11.06
N ASP A 225 17.96 0.00 -12.36
CA ASP A 225 17.24 0.75 -13.38
C ASP A 225 15.76 0.35 -13.44
N CYS A 226 15.44 -0.95 -13.30
CA CYS A 226 14.05 -1.39 -13.08
C CYS A 226 13.43 -0.75 -11.83
N GLY A 227 14.21 -0.58 -10.75
CA GLY A 227 13.76 0.10 -9.53
C GLY A 227 13.41 1.58 -9.74
N LYS A 228 14.15 2.29 -10.60
CA LYS A 228 13.86 3.68 -10.98
C LYS A 228 12.65 3.77 -11.92
N LEU A 229 12.60 2.89 -12.93
CA LEU A 229 11.52 2.84 -13.92
C LEU A 229 10.16 2.48 -13.31
N LYS A 230 10.15 1.70 -12.23
CA LYS A 230 8.95 1.44 -11.41
C LYS A 230 8.19 2.71 -11.02
N LEU A 231 8.87 3.82 -10.76
CA LEU A 231 8.21 5.09 -10.42
C LEU A 231 7.33 5.60 -11.57
N VAL A 232 7.85 5.52 -12.81
CA VAL A 232 7.10 5.92 -14.01
C VAL A 232 5.92 5.01 -14.24
N ARG A 233 6.12 3.69 -14.11
CA ARG A 233 5.03 2.71 -14.20
C ARG A 233 3.92 3.06 -13.23
N ASP A 234 4.25 3.32 -11.96
CA ASP A 234 3.25 3.63 -10.95
C ASP A 234 2.46 4.91 -11.31
N HIS A 235 3.10 5.92 -11.88
CA HIS A 235 2.41 7.12 -12.38
C HIS A 235 1.52 6.87 -13.59
N ILE A 236 1.97 6.08 -14.57
CA ILE A 236 1.14 5.68 -15.72
C ILE A 236 -0.10 4.93 -15.22
N VAL A 237 0.06 4.02 -14.25
CA VAL A 237 -1.05 3.28 -13.64
C VAL A 237 -2.01 4.20 -12.89
N ASP A 238 -1.49 5.20 -12.16
CA ASP A 238 -2.34 6.20 -11.48
C ASP A 238 -3.20 6.98 -12.49
N TRP A 239 -2.63 7.31 -13.65
CA TRP A 239 -3.37 7.96 -14.74
C TRP A 239 -4.44 7.06 -15.34
N ILE A 240 -4.12 5.81 -15.68
CA ILE A 240 -5.10 4.86 -16.22
C ILE A 240 -6.25 4.67 -15.24
N LEU A 241 -5.98 4.44 -13.95
CA LEU A 241 -7.01 4.28 -12.93
C LEU A 241 -7.90 5.53 -12.83
N LEU A 242 -7.30 6.71 -12.77
CA LEU A 242 -8.02 7.97 -12.63
C LEU A 242 -8.95 8.24 -13.82
N GLU A 243 -8.43 8.14 -15.04
CA GLU A 243 -9.19 8.57 -16.22
C GLU A 243 -10.21 7.52 -16.66
N SER A 244 -9.93 6.23 -16.48
CA SER A 244 -10.90 5.18 -16.78
C SER A 244 -12.09 5.14 -15.80
N GLU A 245 -11.95 5.65 -14.57
CA GLU A 245 -13.07 5.80 -13.62
C GLU A 245 -14.01 6.97 -13.98
N VAL A 246 -13.52 8.00 -14.66
CA VAL A 246 -14.26 9.27 -14.89
C VAL A 246 -15.07 9.30 -16.19
N ASN A 247 -15.22 8.14 -16.85
CA ASN A 247 -15.80 7.89 -18.19
C ASN A 247 -14.76 8.00 -19.32
N PRO A 248 -14.29 6.86 -19.87
CA PRO A 248 -13.26 6.84 -20.91
C PRO A 248 -13.78 7.45 -22.22
N SER A 249 -13.21 8.58 -22.64
CA SER A 249 -13.49 9.20 -23.93
C SER A 249 -12.67 8.56 -25.07
N GLU A 250 -13.04 8.82 -26.32
CA GLU A 250 -12.20 8.43 -27.48
C GLU A 250 -10.78 9.00 -27.36
N ASP A 251 -10.65 10.25 -26.90
CA ASP A 251 -9.37 10.90 -26.61
C ASP A 251 -8.52 10.14 -25.57
N PHE A 252 -9.15 9.44 -24.61
CA PHE A 252 -8.43 8.60 -23.64
C PHE A 252 -7.89 7.34 -24.31
N GLY A 253 -8.69 6.69 -25.16
CA GLY A 253 -8.26 5.54 -25.96
C GLY A 253 -7.06 5.87 -26.85
N GLU A 254 -7.13 6.98 -27.60
CA GLU A 254 -6.00 7.46 -28.43
C GLU A 254 -4.73 7.69 -27.60
N ALA A 255 -4.87 8.31 -26.41
CA ALA A 255 -3.73 8.58 -25.55
C ALA A 255 -3.11 7.30 -24.96
N ILE A 256 -3.89 6.25 -24.72
CA ILE A 256 -3.36 4.95 -24.33
C ILE A 256 -2.50 4.38 -25.47
N ILE A 257 -3.00 4.42 -26.71
CA ILE A 257 -2.25 3.92 -27.86
C ILE A 257 -0.94 4.71 -28.06
N GLU A 258 -0.98 6.03 -28.00
CA GLU A 258 0.22 6.89 -28.09
C GLU A 258 1.24 6.56 -26.97
N MET A 259 0.77 6.39 -25.73
CA MET A 259 1.65 5.99 -24.62
C MET A 259 2.24 4.59 -24.82
N LEU A 260 1.45 3.64 -25.33
CA LEU A 260 1.93 2.29 -25.63
C LEU A 260 3.00 2.31 -26.74
N GLU A 261 2.84 3.11 -27.78
CA GLU A 261 3.87 3.29 -28.81
C GLU A 261 5.15 3.94 -28.26
N HIS A 262 5.02 4.93 -27.36
CA HIS A 262 6.14 5.48 -26.60
C HIS A 262 6.86 4.42 -25.75
N LEU A 263 6.13 3.49 -25.13
CA LEU A 263 6.74 2.36 -24.41
C LEU A 263 7.52 1.44 -25.36
N ILE A 264 7.02 1.18 -26.57
CA ILE A 264 7.76 0.39 -27.58
C ILE A 264 9.08 1.10 -27.93
N GLU A 265 9.06 2.42 -28.12
CA GLU A 265 10.29 3.17 -28.39
C GLU A 265 11.28 3.09 -27.23
N LEU A 266 10.81 3.19 -25.99
CA LEU A 266 11.65 3.07 -24.79
C LEU A 266 12.28 1.69 -24.64
N LYS A 267 11.61 0.62 -25.10
CA LYS A 267 12.15 -0.73 -25.17
C LYS A 267 13.21 -0.89 -26.26
N SER A 268 13.14 -0.09 -27.32
CA SER A 268 14.09 -0.12 -28.44
C SER A 268 15.39 0.63 -28.13
N ARG A 269 16.44 0.35 -28.92
CA ARG A 269 17.70 1.10 -28.81
C ARG A 269 17.47 2.59 -29.14
N PRO A 270 18.14 3.52 -28.43
CA PRO A 270 18.16 4.93 -28.84
C PRO A 270 18.74 5.09 -30.25
N LYS A 271 18.26 6.08 -31.00
CA LYS A 271 18.63 6.30 -32.41
C LYS A 271 20.10 6.65 -32.58
N GLU A 272 20.65 7.33 -31.57
CA GLU A 272 22.05 7.76 -31.51
C GLU A 272 23.04 6.64 -31.15
N VAL A 273 22.57 5.44 -30.81
CA VAL A 273 23.43 4.32 -30.38
C VAL A 273 23.62 3.32 -31.52
N ASP A 274 24.81 3.32 -32.12
CA ASP A 274 25.14 2.43 -33.25
C ASP A 274 25.76 1.08 -32.85
N THR A 275 26.37 1.00 -31.66
CA THR A 275 26.97 -0.23 -31.14
C THR A 275 26.45 -0.50 -29.73
N TRP A 276 25.85 -1.66 -29.52
CA TRP A 276 25.22 -2.02 -28.25
C TRP A 276 25.37 -3.50 -27.93
N ASN A 277 25.02 -3.84 -26.69
CA ASN A 277 24.70 -5.20 -26.28
C ASN A 277 23.23 -5.23 -25.87
N ASN A 278 22.48 -6.28 -26.23
CA ASN A 278 21.05 -6.40 -25.92
C ASN A 278 20.74 -6.25 -24.42
N THR A 279 21.66 -6.66 -23.55
CA THR A 279 21.51 -6.53 -22.08
C THR A 279 21.44 -5.07 -21.61
N TRP A 280 21.88 -4.10 -22.42
CA TRP A 280 21.76 -2.68 -22.08
C TRP A 280 20.32 -2.21 -21.98
N PHE A 281 19.40 -2.86 -22.70
CA PHE A 281 18.00 -2.45 -22.78
C PHE A 281 17.06 -3.42 -22.05
N GLU A 282 17.60 -4.45 -21.40
CA GLU A 282 16.81 -5.44 -20.65
C GLU A 282 15.96 -4.81 -19.53
N ALA A 283 16.47 -3.76 -18.86
CA ALA A 283 15.71 -3.04 -17.84
C ALA A 283 14.44 -2.37 -18.41
N HIS A 284 14.57 -1.68 -19.56
CA HIS A 284 13.43 -1.08 -20.27
C HIS A 284 12.51 -2.15 -20.84
N GLY A 285 13.04 -3.26 -21.36
CA GLY A 285 12.24 -4.39 -21.80
C GLY A 285 11.35 -4.97 -20.70
N VAL A 286 11.90 -5.16 -19.50
CA VAL A 286 11.13 -5.61 -18.33
C VAL A 286 10.15 -4.55 -17.85
N PHE A 287 10.55 -3.27 -17.81
CA PHE A 287 9.67 -2.17 -17.45
C PHE A 287 8.46 -2.06 -18.37
N VAL A 288 8.64 -2.18 -19.68
CA VAL A 288 7.56 -2.09 -20.67
C VAL A 288 6.60 -3.26 -20.53
N TYR A 289 7.12 -4.48 -20.36
CA TYR A 289 6.32 -5.66 -20.09
C TYR A 289 5.50 -5.51 -18.80
N GLU A 290 6.15 -5.13 -17.70
CA GLU A 290 5.47 -4.93 -16.42
C GLU A 290 4.43 -3.81 -16.51
N THR A 291 4.74 -2.70 -17.16
CA THR A 291 3.82 -1.57 -17.34
C THR A 291 2.61 -1.99 -18.15
N PHE A 292 2.79 -2.76 -19.23
CA PHE A 292 1.68 -3.30 -20.01
C PHE A 292 0.76 -4.19 -19.16
N LEU A 293 1.32 -5.12 -18.37
CA LEU A 293 0.52 -5.95 -17.45
C LEU A 293 -0.32 -5.10 -16.48
N TYR A 294 0.28 -4.05 -15.93
CA TYR A 294 -0.40 -3.16 -14.98
C TYR A 294 -1.44 -2.24 -15.63
N ILE A 295 -1.25 -1.81 -16.89
CA ILE A 295 -2.27 -1.08 -17.66
C ILE A 295 -3.50 -1.98 -17.85
N ILE A 296 -3.30 -3.22 -18.30
CA ILE A 296 -4.39 -4.19 -18.45
C ILE A 296 -5.07 -4.47 -17.12
N ALA A 297 -4.32 -4.64 -16.03
CA ALA A 297 -4.86 -4.85 -14.69
C ALA A 297 -5.70 -3.67 -14.20
N ALA A 298 -5.24 -2.44 -14.45
CA ALA A 298 -5.96 -1.22 -14.09
C ALA A 298 -7.29 -1.10 -14.86
N LEU A 299 -7.28 -1.29 -16.18
CA LEU A 299 -8.49 -1.23 -17.01
C LEU A 299 -9.49 -2.35 -16.68
N LEU A 300 -8.99 -3.56 -16.38
CA LEU A 300 -9.83 -4.66 -15.89
C LEU A 300 -10.51 -4.30 -14.56
N LYS A 301 -9.78 -3.63 -13.66
CA LYS A 301 -10.29 -3.23 -12.36
C LYS A 301 -11.37 -2.14 -12.47
N THR A 302 -11.19 -1.16 -13.35
CA THR A 302 -12.15 -0.06 -13.55
C THR A 302 -13.30 -0.43 -14.48
N GLY A 303 -13.23 -1.59 -15.13
CA GLY A 303 -14.28 -2.08 -16.02
C GLY A 303 -14.27 -1.41 -17.40
N SER A 304 -13.13 -0.87 -17.82
CA SER A 304 -12.95 -0.19 -19.10
C SER A 304 -12.70 -1.20 -20.24
N PHE A 305 -13.72 -2.01 -20.53
CA PHE A 305 -13.63 -3.16 -21.44
C PHE A 305 -13.45 -2.77 -22.91
N GLU A 306 -14.03 -1.65 -23.33
CA GLU A 306 -13.83 -1.10 -24.68
C GLU A 306 -12.37 -0.66 -24.90
N SER A 307 -11.74 -0.04 -23.90
CA SER A 307 -10.32 0.32 -23.98
C SER A 307 -9.43 -0.93 -24.01
N LEU A 308 -9.79 -2.00 -23.28
CA LEU A 308 -9.10 -3.28 -23.41
C LEU A 308 -9.25 -3.87 -24.82
N HIS A 309 -10.45 -3.85 -25.39
CA HIS A 309 -10.69 -4.29 -26.77
C HIS A 309 -9.83 -3.49 -27.77
N LEU A 310 -9.79 -2.16 -27.63
CA LEU A 310 -8.95 -1.28 -28.44
C LEU A 310 -7.47 -1.68 -28.36
N ILE A 311 -6.95 -1.90 -27.15
CA ILE A 311 -5.54 -2.28 -26.95
C ILE A 311 -5.21 -3.63 -27.62
N PHE A 312 -6.08 -4.62 -27.52
CA PHE A 312 -5.81 -5.95 -28.08
C PHE A 312 -6.04 -6.04 -29.59
N SER A 313 -6.96 -5.24 -30.14
CA SER A 313 -7.26 -5.19 -31.58
C SER A 313 -6.33 -4.25 -32.38
N SER A 314 -5.66 -3.32 -31.69
CA SER A 314 -4.73 -2.37 -32.31
C SER A 314 -3.44 -3.01 -32.79
N HIS A 315 -2.87 -2.39 -33.82
CA HIS A 315 -1.51 -2.64 -34.28
C HIS A 315 -0.68 -1.38 -34.01
N TYR A 316 0.47 -1.54 -33.39
CA TYR A 316 1.29 -0.45 -32.86
C TYR A 316 2.42 -0.12 -33.81
N LEU A 317 2.66 1.17 -34.02
CA LEU A 317 3.76 1.67 -34.83
C LEU A 317 5.11 1.29 -34.19
N LEU A 318 5.97 0.65 -34.98
CA LEU A 318 7.33 0.32 -34.58
C LEU A 318 8.26 1.52 -34.83
N PRO A 319 9.19 1.81 -33.89
CA PRO A 319 10.24 2.78 -34.15
C PRO A 319 11.19 2.25 -35.23
N GLU A 320 11.86 3.16 -35.94
CA GLU A 320 12.83 2.83 -36.99
C GLU A 320 13.92 1.86 -36.51
N THR A 321 14.28 1.93 -35.23
CA THR A 321 15.30 1.09 -34.60
C THR A 321 14.83 -0.35 -34.31
N ALA A 322 13.53 -0.61 -34.36
CA ALA A 322 12.93 -1.93 -34.20
C ALA A 322 12.26 -2.46 -35.48
N SER A 323 12.05 -1.60 -36.49
CA SER A 323 11.49 -2.02 -37.78
C SER A 323 12.50 -2.87 -38.55
N ASN A 324 12.10 -4.11 -38.86
CA ASN A 324 12.90 -5.04 -39.67
C ASN A 324 12.67 -4.86 -41.18
N GLY A 325 12.02 -3.77 -41.60
CA GLY A 325 11.75 -3.44 -43.01
C GLY A 325 10.62 -4.24 -43.69
N VAL A 326 10.05 -5.23 -43.00
CA VAL A 326 8.95 -6.07 -43.51
C VAL A 326 7.57 -5.52 -43.12
N SER A 327 7.44 -4.98 -41.90
CA SER A 327 6.23 -4.34 -41.39
C SER A 327 6.62 -3.19 -40.47
N ASN A 328 5.90 -2.08 -40.57
CA ASN A 328 6.05 -0.93 -39.66
C ASN A 328 5.11 -1.04 -38.45
N PHE A 329 4.27 -2.08 -38.40
CA PHE A 329 3.30 -2.31 -37.34
C PHE A 329 3.46 -3.71 -36.76
N ASP A 330 3.20 -3.85 -35.46
CA ASP A 330 3.14 -5.13 -34.77
C ASP A 330 1.94 -5.20 -33.81
N ASN A 331 1.53 -6.39 -33.42
CA ASN A 331 0.47 -6.61 -32.44
C ASN A 331 1.01 -6.47 -31.00
N PHE A 332 0.13 -6.61 -30.00
CA PHE A 332 0.50 -6.43 -28.59
C PHE A 332 1.56 -7.44 -28.06
N SER A 333 1.94 -8.48 -28.80
CA SER A 333 3.06 -9.36 -28.39
C SER A 333 4.38 -8.60 -28.28
N ILE A 334 4.52 -7.46 -28.95
CA ILE A 334 5.69 -6.58 -28.86
C ILE A 334 5.95 -6.07 -27.44
N PHE A 335 4.94 -6.02 -26.57
CA PHE A 335 5.11 -5.62 -25.17
C PHE A 335 5.71 -6.74 -24.30
N HIS A 336 5.85 -7.97 -24.80
CA HIS A 336 6.50 -9.05 -24.07
C HIS A 336 7.96 -8.70 -23.77
N GLY A 337 8.44 -9.00 -22.56
CA GLY A 337 9.82 -8.66 -22.17
C GLY A 337 10.34 -9.61 -21.09
N HIS A 338 11.60 -10.00 -21.21
CA HIS A 338 12.30 -10.82 -20.24
C HIS A 338 13.74 -10.30 -20.06
N SER A 339 14.39 -10.71 -18.96
CA SER A 339 15.80 -10.40 -18.71
C SER A 339 16.48 -11.59 -18.06
N GLU A 340 17.51 -12.11 -18.74
CA GLU A 340 18.40 -13.14 -18.21
C GLU A 340 19.34 -12.57 -17.15
N ALA A 341 19.67 -11.27 -17.23
CA ALA A 341 20.50 -10.59 -16.24
C ALA A 341 19.87 -10.61 -14.83
N LEU A 342 18.56 -10.77 -14.72
CA LEU A 342 17.84 -10.92 -13.44
C LEU A 342 18.07 -12.26 -12.74
N HIS A 343 18.82 -13.20 -13.32
CA HIS A 343 19.27 -14.39 -12.62
C HIS A 343 20.06 -14.10 -11.34
N ILE A 344 20.57 -12.89 -11.16
CA ILE A 344 21.15 -12.41 -9.90
C ILE A 344 20.17 -12.47 -8.71
N LEU A 345 18.86 -12.55 -8.96
CA LEU A 345 17.85 -12.66 -7.91
C LEU A 345 17.78 -14.08 -7.33
N ASN A 346 18.26 -15.09 -8.06
CA ASN A 346 18.20 -16.49 -7.67
C ASN A 346 18.94 -16.73 -6.34
N PRO A 347 18.31 -17.39 -5.35
CA PRO A 347 19.01 -17.80 -4.14
C PRO A 347 19.98 -18.95 -4.42
N GLU A 348 21.01 -19.11 -3.58
CA GLU A 348 22.01 -20.17 -3.74
C GLU A 348 21.36 -21.56 -3.85
N GLY A 349 21.73 -22.31 -4.90
CA GLY A 349 21.23 -23.67 -5.14
C GLY A 349 19.78 -23.78 -5.63
N LYS A 350 19.09 -22.67 -5.92
CA LYS A 350 17.71 -22.68 -6.46
C LYS A 350 17.59 -21.72 -7.65
N ARG A 351 16.74 -22.07 -8.62
CA ARG A 351 16.41 -21.19 -9.75
C ARG A 351 14.94 -20.83 -9.72
N PHE A 352 14.65 -19.55 -9.92
CA PHE A 352 13.29 -19.10 -10.18
C PHE A 352 12.85 -19.56 -11.57
N THR A 353 11.56 -19.91 -11.70
CA THR A 353 10.97 -20.32 -12.98
C THR A 353 10.91 -19.15 -13.97
N SER A 354 10.66 -17.93 -13.49
CA SER A 354 10.92 -16.70 -14.23
C SER A 354 11.52 -15.65 -13.28
N PRO A 355 12.78 -15.23 -13.48
CA PRO A 355 13.40 -14.15 -12.70
C PRO A 355 12.69 -12.80 -12.89
N THR A 356 12.19 -12.53 -14.10
CA THR A 356 11.41 -11.33 -14.40
C THR A 356 10.11 -11.29 -13.59
N ALA A 357 9.36 -12.39 -13.52
CA ALA A 357 8.14 -12.44 -12.70
C ALA A 357 8.43 -12.33 -11.21
N GLU A 358 9.57 -12.84 -10.73
CA GLU A 358 10.01 -12.62 -9.35
C GLU A 358 10.32 -11.14 -9.08
N LEU A 359 10.96 -10.44 -10.02
CA LEU A 359 11.16 -9.00 -9.89
C LEU A 359 9.82 -8.25 -9.80
N ILE A 360 8.89 -8.53 -10.72
CA ILE A 360 7.55 -7.91 -10.73
C ILE A 360 6.85 -8.16 -9.40
N LYS A 361 6.92 -9.39 -8.88
CA LYS A 361 6.36 -9.73 -7.56
C LYS A 361 6.98 -8.91 -6.43
N ARG A 362 8.30 -8.70 -6.43
CA ARG A 362 8.99 -7.85 -5.43
C ARG A 362 8.63 -6.37 -5.58
N GLN A 363 8.34 -5.93 -6.80
CA GLN A 363 7.96 -4.55 -7.12
C GLN A 363 6.46 -4.26 -6.99
N ALA A 364 5.63 -5.29 -6.77
CA ALA A 364 4.18 -5.18 -6.56
C ALA A 364 3.84 -4.60 -5.17
N THR A 365 4.24 -3.35 -4.93
CA THR A 365 4.05 -2.63 -3.67
C THR A 365 2.70 -1.91 -3.58
N ARG A 366 1.97 -1.82 -4.71
CA ARG A 366 0.67 -1.17 -4.82
C ARG A 366 -0.40 -2.01 -4.11
N ARG A 367 -1.12 -1.42 -3.15
CA ARG A 367 -2.19 -2.11 -2.40
C ARG A 367 -3.51 -2.15 -3.16
N ASP A 368 -3.71 -1.16 -4.02
CA ASP A 368 -4.86 -1.00 -4.90
C ASP A 368 -4.78 -1.92 -6.13
N LEU A 369 -3.58 -2.30 -6.58
CA LEU A 369 -3.34 -3.28 -7.64
C LEU A 369 -2.24 -4.28 -7.20
N PRO A 370 -2.57 -5.24 -6.31
CA PRO A 370 -1.64 -6.28 -5.87
C PRO A 370 -1.19 -7.19 -7.02
N PHE A 371 -0.12 -7.96 -6.78
CA PHE A 371 0.47 -8.87 -7.76
C PHE A 371 -0.53 -9.87 -8.39
N VAL A 372 -1.54 -10.30 -7.64
CA VAL A 372 -2.59 -11.20 -8.15
C VAL A 372 -3.40 -10.58 -9.30
N ASP A 373 -3.53 -9.25 -9.33
CA ASP A 373 -4.23 -8.55 -10.41
C ASP A 373 -3.36 -8.51 -11.68
N ALA A 374 -2.04 -8.40 -11.56
CA ALA A 374 -1.11 -8.54 -12.69
C ALA A 374 -1.13 -9.97 -13.25
N ILE A 375 -1.21 -10.99 -12.38
CA ILE A 375 -1.39 -12.39 -12.80
C ILE A 375 -2.71 -12.56 -13.56
N GLN A 376 -3.82 -12.02 -13.04
CA GLN A 376 -5.13 -12.08 -13.70
C GLN A 376 -5.12 -11.34 -15.05
N ALA A 377 -4.46 -10.19 -15.14
CA ALA A 377 -4.25 -9.46 -16.39
C ALA A 377 -3.46 -10.28 -17.42
N GLU A 378 -2.37 -10.94 -17.01
CA GLU A 378 -1.62 -11.82 -17.91
C GLU A 378 -2.46 -13.03 -18.37
N SER A 379 -3.37 -13.55 -17.53
CA SER A 379 -4.31 -14.58 -17.95
C SER A 379 -5.21 -14.11 -19.09
N LEU A 380 -5.67 -12.85 -19.06
CA LEU A 380 -6.44 -12.25 -20.14
C LEU A 380 -5.57 -12.02 -21.38
N ILE A 381 -4.34 -11.52 -21.22
CA ILE A 381 -3.42 -11.31 -22.35
C ILE A 381 -3.13 -12.65 -23.06
N LEU A 382 -2.90 -13.72 -22.30
CA LEU A 382 -2.70 -15.05 -22.87
C LEU A 382 -3.95 -15.58 -23.57
N MET A 383 -5.15 -15.31 -23.05
CA MET A 383 -6.41 -15.61 -23.72
C MET A 383 -6.50 -14.89 -25.07
N MET A 384 -6.22 -13.58 -25.10
CA MET A 384 -6.23 -12.79 -26.34
C MET A 384 -5.15 -13.26 -27.32
N ALA A 385 -3.99 -13.68 -26.82
CA ALA A 385 -2.92 -14.23 -27.65
C ALA A 385 -3.31 -15.58 -28.28
N MET A 386 -4.24 -16.32 -27.69
CA MET A 386 -4.81 -17.54 -28.29
C MET A 386 -5.85 -17.22 -29.35
N ILE A 387 -6.67 -16.20 -29.12
CA ILE A 387 -7.73 -15.75 -30.02
C ILE A 387 -7.16 -15.13 -31.29
N ILE A 388 -6.20 -14.24 -31.16
CA ILE A 388 -5.67 -13.45 -32.29
C ILE A 388 -4.51 -14.22 -32.94
N GLU A 389 -4.64 -14.48 -34.25
CA GLU A 389 -3.60 -15.14 -35.03
C GLU A 389 -2.32 -14.31 -35.12
N GLY A 390 -1.17 -14.96 -35.26
CA GLY A 390 0.14 -14.30 -35.34
C GLY A 390 0.68 -13.75 -34.00
N VAL A 391 -0.15 -13.71 -32.95
CA VAL A 391 0.31 -13.33 -31.60
C VAL A 391 0.97 -14.53 -30.93
N ASN A 392 2.15 -14.31 -30.36
CA ASN A 392 2.84 -15.27 -29.49
C ASN A 392 3.11 -14.63 -28.13
N TRP A 393 2.59 -15.24 -27.06
CA TRP A 393 2.79 -14.75 -25.70
C TRP A 393 3.09 -15.93 -24.77
N TYR A 394 4.30 -15.96 -24.19
CA TYR A 394 4.63 -16.92 -23.14
C TYR A 394 4.44 -16.27 -21.76
N PRO A 395 3.61 -16.85 -20.88
CA PRO A 395 3.28 -16.22 -19.63
C PRO A 395 4.42 -16.35 -18.61
N GLN A 396 4.68 -15.30 -17.83
CA GLN A 396 5.74 -15.31 -16.81
C GLN A 396 5.18 -15.19 -15.40
N THR A 397 4.27 -14.24 -15.15
CA THR A 397 3.64 -14.04 -13.83
C THR A 397 2.63 -15.14 -13.52
N LEU A 398 1.95 -15.73 -14.51
CA LEU A 398 1.06 -16.90 -14.31
C LEU A 398 1.78 -18.09 -13.71
N LEU A 399 3.09 -18.25 -13.96
CA LEU A 399 3.90 -19.32 -13.38
C LEU A 399 3.94 -19.22 -11.84
N TYR A 400 3.67 -18.05 -11.27
CA TYR A 400 3.61 -17.78 -9.84
C TYR A 400 2.20 -17.86 -9.26
N SER A 401 1.19 -18.22 -10.06
CA SER A 401 -0.16 -18.44 -9.55
C SER A 401 -0.17 -19.60 -8.56
N SER A 402 -0.56 -19.31 -7.32
CA SER A 402 -0.74 -20.31 -6.26
C SER A 402 -2.13 -20.95 -6.29
N ASN A 403 -3.05 -20.41 -7.09
CA ASN A 403 -4.46 -20.80 -7.08
C ASN A 403 -4.76 -21.83 -8.16
N SER A 404 -5.37 -22.94 -7.76
CA SER A 404 -6.01 -23.91 -8.65
C SER A 404 -7.45 -23.53 -9.06
N GLY A 405 -7.93 -22.37 -8.60
CA GLY A 405 -9.27 -21.83 -8.86
C GLY A 405 -9.27 -20.74 -9.93
N ALA A 406 -10.46 -20.41 -10.44
CA ALA A 406 -10.63 -19.37 -11.45
C ALA A 406 -10.40 -17.96 -10.90
N PHE A 407 -9.84 -17.06 -11.72
CA PHE A 407 -9.73 -15.65 -11.32
C PHE A 407 -11.11 -15.00 -11.22
N PRO A 408 -11.30 -14.01 -10.32
CA PRO A 408 -12.60 -13.38 -10.08
C PRO A 408 -13.30 -12.87 -11.35
N PHE A 409 -12.57 -12.30 -12.30
CA PHE A 409 -13.12 -11.83 -13.57
C PHE A 409 -13.78 -12.96 -14.37
N PHE A 410 -13.06 -14.05 -14.61
CA PHE A 410 -13.58 -15.20 -15.35
C PHE A 410 -14.65 -16.00 -14.58
N LEU A 411 -14.55 -16.03 -13.25
CA LEU A 411 -15.58 -16.66 -12.41
C LEU A 411 -16.91 -15.89 -12.52
N ARG A 412 -16.86 -14.55 -12.53
CA ARG A 412 -18.06 -13.71 -12.71
C ARG A 412 -18.69 -13.89 -14.08
N ALA A 413 -17.89 -14.09 -15.12
CA ALA A 413 -18.33 -14.37 -16.49
C ALA A 413 -19.12 -15.69 -16.65
N THR A 414 -19.34 -16.45 -15.57
CA THR A 414 -20.40 -17.47 -15.54
C THR A 414 -21.80 -16.89 -15.68
N ARG A 415 -22.02 -15.66 -15.20
CA ARG A 415 -23.28 -14.93 -15.34
C ARG A 415 -23.32 -14.24 -16.69
N HIS A 416 -24.42 -14.36 -17.43
CA HIS A 416 -24.58 -13.80 -18.77
C HIS A 416 -24.23 -12.31 -18.82
N ARG A 417 -24.77 -11.53 -17.88
CA ARG A 417 -24.48 -10.09 -17.76
C ARG A 417 -22.98 -9.79 -17.69
N ASP A 418 -22.21 -10.58 -16.94
CA ASP A 418 -20.78 -10.34 -16.77
C ASP A 418 -19.96 -11.00 -17.91
N PHE A 419 -20.50 -12.02 -18.58
CA PHE A 419 -19.92 -12.58 -19.80
C PHE A 419 -19.92 -11.54 -20.94
N GLN A 420 -20.93 -10.67 -21.02
CA GLN A 420 -20.94 -9.57 -21.99
C GLN A 420 -19.69 -8.68 -21.88
N ASN A 421 -19.13 -8.49 -20.67
CA ASN A 421 -17.88 -7.76 -20.51
C ASN A 421 -16.69 -8.48 -21.16
N LEU A 422 -16.64 -9.81 -21.04
CA LEU A 422 -15.60 -10.61 -21.71
C LEU A 422 -15.81 -10.59 -23.23
N ALA A 423 -17.06 -10.68 -23.69
CA ALA A 423 -17.42 -10.59 -25.10
C ALA A 423 -17.01 -9.24 -25.71
N THR A 424 -17.17 -8.12 -24.99
CA THR A 424 -16.67 -6.81 -25.41
C THR A 424 -15.16 -6.84 -25.64
N ILE A 425 -14.39 -7.42 -24.71
CA ILE A 425 -12.93 -7.47 -24.84
C ILE A 425 -12.52 -8.37 -26.02
N THR A 426 -13.10 -9.57 -26.13
CA THR A 426 -12.68 -10.58 -27.11
C THR A 426 -13.25 -10.33 -28.50
N GLY A 427 -14.35 -9.58 -28.62
CA GLY A 427 -15.16 -9.47 -29.83
C GLY A 427 -16.00 -10.72 -30.13
N ILE A 428 -16.03 -11.71 -29.23
CA ILE A 428 -16.73 -12.99 -29.41
C ILE A 428 -17.93 -13.05 -28.46
N GLY A 429 -19.13 -12.93 -29.01
CA GLY A 429 -20.39 -12.88 -28.26
C GLY A 429 -20.95 -14.24 -27.84
N ASN A 430 -20.35 -15.35 -28.25
CA ASN A 430 -20.81 -16.71 -27.95
C ASN A 430 -19.76 -17.49 -27.14
N ALA A 431 -20.17 -18.04 -25.99
CA ALA A 431 -19.26 -18.74 -25.09
C ALA A 431 -18.73 -20.07 -25.65
N ASP A 432 -19.50 -20.76 -26.49
CA ASP A 432 -19.07 -22.00 -27.15
C ASP A 432 -18.03 -21.71 -28.25
N GLU A 433 -18.29 -20.68 -29.07
CA GLU A 433 -17.33 -20.18 -30.06
C GLU A 433 -16.02 -19.75 -29.40
N LEU A 434 -16.10 -18.98 -28.31
CA LEU A 434 -14.93 -18.57 -27.53
C LEU A 434 -14.14 -19.80 -27.05
N ARG A 435 -14.84 -20.85 -26.59
CA ARG A 435 -14.20 -22.09 -26.13
C ARG A 435 -13.46 -22.81 -27.26
N GLU A 436 -14.08 -22.92 -28.44
CA GLU A 436 -13.47 -23.54 -29.61
C GLU A 436 -12.20 -22.81 -30.05
N VAL A 437 -12.28 -21.47 -30.14
CA VAL A 437 -11.14 -20.61 -30.50
C VAL A 437 -9.99 -20.76 -29.50
N LEU A 438 -10.28 -20.82 -28.20
CA LEU A 438 -9.25 -20.97 -27.18
C LEU A 438 -8.57 -22.34 -27.23
N VAL A 439 -9.31 -23.41 -27.51
CA VAL A 439 -8.73 -24.75 -27.70
C VAL A 439 -7.86 -24.79 -28.95
N ALA A 440 -8.29 -24.17 -30.05
CA ALA A 440 -7.48 -24.04 -31.26
C ALA A 440 -6.20 -23.23 -31.01
N GLY A 441 -6.30 -22.11 -30.30
CA GLY A 441 -5.18 -21.25 -29.92
C GLY A 441 -4.15 -21.95 -29.03
N LEU A 442 -4.59 -22.76 -28.06
CA LEU A 442 -3.69 -23.59 -27.23
C LEU A 442 -2.82 -24.53 -28.07
N ASN A 443 -3.43 -25.17 -29.08
CA ASN A 443 -2.72 -26.06 -29.99
C ASN A 443 -1.77 -25.27 -30.90
N ARG A 444 -2.22 -24.12 -31.42
CA ARG A 444 -1.40 -23.21 -32.25
C ARG A 444 -0.14 -22.76 -31.53
N LEU A 445 -0.27 -22.33 -30.26
CA LEU A 445 0.85 -21.89 -29.44
C LEU A 445 1.72 -23.05 -28.91
N LYS A 446 1.34 -24.30 -29.20
CA LYS A 446 1.98 -25.52 -28.66
C LYS A 446 2.12 -25.45 -27.14
N ALA A 447 1.10 -24.92 -26.47
CA ALA A 447 1.14 -24.65 -25.04
C ALA A 447 1.39 -25.93 -24.25
N ASN A 448 0.95 -27.09 -24.74
CA ASN A 448 1.23 -28.43 -24.18
C ASN A 448 2.73 -28.77 -24.05
N GLN A 449 3.62 -28.07 -24.78
CA GLN A 449 5.08 -28.25 -24.70
C GLN A 449 5.74 -27.35 -23.65
N TRP A 450 4.98 -26.46 -23.00
CA TRP A 450 5.49 -25.56 -21.96
C TRP A 450 5.66 -26.28 -20.63
N ASN A 451 6.75 -27.03 -20.48
CA ASN A 451 7.01 -27.88 -19.32
C ASN A 451 6.78 -27.16 -17.98
N ASP A 452 7.36 -25.96 -17.79
CA ASP A 452 7.22 -25.20 -16.54
C ASP A 452 5.78 -24.76 -16.23
N PHE A 453 4.95 -24.58 -17.26
CA PHE A 453 3.56 -24.18 -17.14
C PHE A 453 2.68 -25.36 -16.68
N TRP A 454 2.95 -26.57 -17.17
CA TRP A 454 2.17 -27.77 -16.84
C TRP A 454 2.68 -28.52 -15.60
N ILE A 455 3.99 -28.45 -15.28
CA ILE A 455 4.59 -29.09 -14.10
C ILE A 455 3.92 -28.62 -12.80
N ARG A 456 3.36 -27.42 -12.76
CA ARG A 456 2.65 -26.87 -11.58
C ARG A 456 1.18 -27.28 -11.48
N ASN A 457 0.70 -28.25 -12.28
CA ASN A 457 -0.72 -28.64 -12.38
C ASN A 457 -1.65 -27.44 -12.69
N TYR A 458 -1.13 -26.40 -13.34
CA TYR A 458 -1.90 -25.24 -13.72
C TYR A 458 -2.74 -25.57 -14.96
N SER A 459 -4.03 -25.81 -14.75
CA SER A 459 -4.98 -25.90 -15.86
C SER A 459 -5.43 -24.48 -16.23
N PHE A 460 -4.78 -23.88 -17.22
CA PHE A 460 -5.11 -22.54 -17.72
C PHE A 460 -6.60 -22.40 -18.11
N LEU A 461 -7.16 -23.43 -18.76
CA LEU A 461 -8.58 -23.44 -19.10
C LEU A 461 -9.48 -23.43 -17.84
N LYS A 462 -9.04 -24.08 -16.76
CA LYS A 462 -9.73 -24.06 -15.47
C LYS A 462 -9.58 -22.72 -14.75
N SER A 463 -8.42 -22.07 -14.83
CA SER A 463 -8.24 -20.73 -14.25
C SER A 463 -9.09 -19.65 -14.94
N MET A 464 -9.48 -19.91 -16.19
CA MET A 464 -10.41 -19.08 -16.97
C MET A 464 -11.88 -19.54 -16.89
N ASN A 465 -12.19 -20.55 -16.08
CA ASN A 465 -13.55 -21.04 -15.89
C ASN A 465 -14.30 -21.38 -17.20
N ILE A 466 -13.58 -21.85 -18.22
CA ILE A 466 -14.07 -21.86 -19.62
C ILE A 466 -15.35 -22.71 -19.83
N ASN A 467 -15.52 -23.76 -19.04
CA ASN A 467 -16.66 -24.68 -19.14
C ASN A 467 -17.93 -24.12 -18.51
N SER A 468 -17.81 -23.08 -17.69
CA SER A 468 -18.93 -22.47 -16.97
C SER A 468 -19.19 -21.04 -17.41
N LEU A 469 -18.51 -20.53 -18.44
CA LEU A 469 -18.81 -19.22 -19.04
C LEU A 469 -20.23 -19.21 -19.60
N ASP A 470 -20.97 -18.13 -19.32
CA ASP A 470 -22.33 -17.91 -19.82
C ASP A 470 -23.34 -19.05 -19.52
N THR A 471 -23.22 -19.68 -18.36
CA THR A 471 -24.10 -20.81 -17.97
C THR A 471 -25.18 -20.41 -16.96
N ILE A 472 -25.07 -19.24 -16.34
CA ILE A 472 -26.06 -18.66 -15.43
C ILE A 472 -26.68 -17.44 -16.12
N ALA A 473 -28.01 -17.42 -16.23
CA ALA A 473 -28.78 -16.33 -16.84
C ALA A 473 -28.59 -14.98 -16.13
#